data_AF-A0A2N1T9J7-F1
#
_entry.id   AF-A0A2N1T9J7-F1
#
_cell.length_a   1.000
_cell.length_b   1.000
_cell.length_c   1.000
_cell.angle_alpha   90.00
_cell.angle_beta   90.00
_cell.angle_gamma   90.00
#
_symmetry.space_group_name_H-M   'P 1'
#
loop_
_entity.id
_entity.type
_entity.pdbx_description
1 polymer ?
#
loop_
_entity_poly.entity_id
_entity_poly.type
_entity_poly.pdbx_seq_one_letter_code
_entity_poly.pdbx_strand_id
1 'polypeptide(L)' 'MLDKEYSYFNEHRKEFVEKYKGKFIVIKDNDVLGVYDTIQDALTITTQKYPVGSFLVQECVPEEKTIQHFHTRVAV' A
#
# COMPACT_ATOMS: atom_id res chain seq x y z
N MET A 1 -11.80 1.20 11.12
CA MET A 1 -11.48 -0.23 10.94
C MET A 1 -11.27 -0.44 9.45
N LEU A 2 -10.03 -0.55 8.98
CA LEU A 2 -9.69 -0.77 7.56
C LEU A 2 -9.70 -2.25 7.17
N ASP A 3 -10.34 -3.09 7.98
CA ASP A 3 -10.30 -4.56 7.85
C ASP A 3 -10.88 -5.02 6.50
N LYS A 4 -11.90 -4.30 6.02
CA LYS A 4 -12.55 -4.55 4.73
C LYS A 4 -11.63 -4.19 3.56
N GLU A 5 -11.04 -2.98 3.56
CA GLU A 5 -10.06 -2.58 2.54
C GLU A 5 -8.85 -3.52 2.50
N TYR A 6 -8.40 -3.98 3.67
CA TYR A 6 -7.31 -4.92 3.77
C TYR A 6 -7.68 -6.30 3.22
N SER A 7 -8.89 -6.78 3.51
CA SER A 7 -9.41 -8.05 2.95
C SER A 7 -9.52 -7.97 1.42
N TYR A 8 -10.12 -6.90 0.90
CA TYR A 8 -10.22 -6.64 -0.55
C TYR A 8 -8.84 -6.57 -1.20
N PHE A 9 -7.90 -5.84 -0.59
CA PHE A 9 -6.53 -5.80 -1.07
C PHE A 9 -5.91 -7.19 -1.06
N ASN A 10 -6.10 -7.99 0.00
CA ASN A 10 -5.48 -9.30 0.14
C ASN A 10 -6.03 -10.33 -0.87
N GLU A 11 -7.33 -10.33 -1.14
CA GLU A 11 -7.95 -11.18 -2.16
C GLU A 11 -7.43 -10.83 -3.57
N HIS A 12 -7.28 -9.54 -3.88
CA HIS A 12 -6.80 -9.06 -5.17
C HIS A 12 -5.28 -8.81 -5.22
N ARG A 13 -4.55 -9.09 -4.13
CA ARG A 13 -3.13 -8.74 -3.96
C ARG A 13 -2.28 -9.33 -5.06
N LYS A 14 -2.49 -10.61 -5.40
CA LYS A 14 -1.76 -11.29 -6.47
C LYS A 14 -1.94 -10.59 -7.81
N GLU A 15 -3.19 -10.31 -8.18
CA GLU A 15 -3.50 -9.62 -9.44
C GLU A 15 -2.88 -8.22 -9.48
N PHE A 16 -2.99 -7.46 -8.39
CA PHE A 16 -2.40 -6.12 -8.33
C PHE A 16 -0.87 -6.14 -8.35
N VAL A 17 -0.23 -7.11 -7.70
CA VAL A 17 1.24 -7.27 -7.76
C VAL A 17 1.70 -7.68 -9.16
N GLU A 18 0.93 -8.50 -9.88
CA GLU A 18 1.25 -8.87 -11.26
C GLU A 18 1.03 -7.70 -12.23
N LYS A 19 -0.07 -6.95 -12.07
CA LYS A 19 -0.49 -5.88 -12.98
C LYS A 19 0.19 -4.54 -12.69
N TYR A 20 0.49 -4.27 -11.43
CA TYR A 20 1.02 -3.01 -10.91
C TYR A 20 2.27 -3.24 -10.04
N LYS A 21 3.13 -4.18 -10.46
CA LYS A 21 4.38 -4.52 -9.78
C LYS A 21 5.21 -3.26 -9.45
N GLY A 22 5.46 -3.04 -8.17
CA GLY A 22 6.27 -1.91 -7.67
C GLY A 22 5.53 -0.57 -7.61
N LYS A 23 4.20 -0.56 -7.76
CA LYS A 23 3.37 0.66 -7.63
C LYS A 23 2.64 0.70 -6.28
N PHE A 24 2.10 1.86 -5.95
CA PHE A 24 1.29 2.15 -4.77
C PHE A 24 -0.18 2.23 -5.14
N ILE A 25 -0.98 1.37 -4.54
CA ILE A 25 -2.42 1.33 -4.72
C ILE A 25 -3.08 1.98 -3.51
N VAL A 26 -4.10 2.78 -3.80
CA VAL A 26 -4.93 3.45 -2.81
C VAL A 26 -6.31 2.80 -2.82
N ILE A 27 -6.71 2.21 -1.70
CA ILE A 27 -8.03 1.60 -1.51
C ILE A 27 -8.78 2.37 -0.44
N LYS A 28 -10.05 2.63 -0.70
CA LYS A 28 -10.97 3.25 0.27
C LYS A 28 -12.35 2.66 0.08
N ASP A 29 -13.00 2.27 1.18
CA ASP A 29 -14.39 1.78 1.14
C ASP A 29 -14.59 0.51 0.26
N ASN A 30 -13.57 -0.34 0.13
CA ASN A 30 -13.51 -1.49 -0.82
C ASN A 30 -13.41 -1.10 -2.30
N ASP A 31 -13.00 0.12 -2.60
CA ASP A 31 -12.83 0.61 -3.97
C ASP A 31 -11.38 1.08 -4.21
N VAL A 32 -10.86 0.79 -5.40
CA VAL A 32 -9.51 1.23 -5.80
C VAL A 32 -9.60 2.65 -6.31
N LEU A 33 -9.20 3.61 -5.47
CA LEU A 33 -9.19 5.03 -5.83
C LEU A 33 -8.18 5.34 -6.94
N GLY A 34 -7.07 4.59 -6.99
CA GLY A 34 -6.04 4.76 -7.99
C GLY A 34 -4.76 4.00 -7.69
N VAL A 35 -3.90 3.93 -8.71
CA VAL A 35 -2.58 3.32 -8.63
C VAL A 35 -1.54 4.34 -9.10
N TYR A 36 -0.48 4.49 -8.32
CA TYR A 36 0.55 5.51 -8.50
C TYR A 36 1.93 4.88 -8.44
N ASP A 37 2.90 5.41 -9.16
CA ASP A 37 4.26 4.85 -9.16
C ASP A 37 5.07 5.23 -7.91
N THR A 38 4.70 6.27 -7.18
CA THR A 38 5.40 6.69 -5.95
C THR A 38 4.43 6.96 -4.80
N ILE A 39 4.89 6.67 -3.58
CA ILE A 39 4.12 6.91 -2.36
C ILE A 39 3.77 8.39 -2.18
N GLN A 40 4.66 9.29 -2.62
CA GLN A 40 4.43 10.73 -2.51
C GLN A 40 3.30 11.19 -3.42
N ASP A 41 3.21 10.64 -4.63
CA ASP A 41 2.13 10.96 -5.58
C ASP A 41 0.80 10.38 -5.10
N ALA A 42 0.82 9.12 -4.63
CA ALA A 42 -0.34 8.48 -3.99
C ALA A 42 -0.86 9.30 -2.81
N LEU A 43 0.02 9.72 -1.90
CA LEU A 43 -0.36 10.52 -0.74
C LEU A 43 -0.81 11.92 -1.17
N THR A 44 -0.09 12.61 -2.06
CA THR A 44 -0.41 14.00 -2.45
C THR A 44 -1.74 14.08 -3.20
N ILE A 45 -1.99 13.18 -4.15
CA ILE A 45 -3.24 13.18 -4.92
C ILE A 45 -4.41 12.73 -4.05
N THR A 46 -4.20 11.72 -3.20
CA THR A 46 -5.26 11.23 -2.34
C THR A 46 -5.58 12.20 -1.21
N THR A 47 -4.59 12.84 -0.59
CA THR A 47 -4.80 13.84 0.47
C THR A 47 -5.49 15.11 -0.02
N GLN A 48 -5.35 15.44 -1.31
CA GLN A 48 -6.13 16.51 -1.94
C GLN A 48 -7.61 16.19 -2.10
N LYS A 49 -7.97 14.90 -2.26
CA LYS A 49 -9.36 14.46 -2.45
C LYS A 49 -10.01 13.92 -1.18
N TYR A 50 -9.24 13.32 -0.29
CA TYR A 50 -9.70 12.60 0.89
C TYR A 50 -8.78 12.88 2.10
N PRO A 51 -9.33 12.98 3.31
CA PRO A 51 -8.52 13.20 4.51
C PRO A 51 -7.59 12.01 4.81
N VAL A 52 -6.37 12.32 5.24
CA VAL A 52 -5.35 11.35 5.67
C VAL A 52 -5.92 10.46 6.77
N GLY A 53 -5.73 9.14 6.65
CA GLY A 53 -6.28 8.16 7.59
C GLY A 53 -7.68 7.64 7.23
N SER A 54 -8.28 8.10 6.13
CA SER A 54 -9.54 7.56 5.58
C SER A 54 -9.35 6.63 4.38
N PHE A 55 -8.13 6.24 4.05
CA PHE A 55 -7.78 5.37 2.93
C PHE A 55 -6.56 4.49 3.28
N LEU A 56 -6.48 3.32 2.66
CA LEU A 56 -5.36 2.40 2.74
C LEU A 56 -4.42 2.63 1.55
N VAL A 57 -3.14 2.89 1.82
CA VAL A 57 -2.10 2.92 0.78
C VAL A 57 -1.21 1.70 0.96
N GLN A 58 -1.08 0.88 -0.08
CA GLN A 58 -0.28 -0.34 -0.02
C GLN A 58 0.58 -0.48 -1.27
N GLU A 59 1.85 -0.87 -1.07
CA GLU A 59 2.78 -1.14 -2.18
C GLU A 59 2.53 -2.53 -2.75
N CYS A 60 2.33 -2.61 -4.06
CA CYS A 60 2.21 -3.85 -4.85
C CYS A 60 3.58 -4.46 -5.14
N VAL A 61 4.31 -4.85 -4.09
CA VAL A 61 5.55 -5.60 -4.25
C VAL A 61 5.32 -7.10 -4.13
N PRO A 62 6.02 -7.91 -4.97
CA PRO A 62 6.18 -9.32 -4.69
C PRO A 62 6.91 -9.46 -3.36
N GLU A 63 6.57 -10.49 -2.60
CA GLU A 63 7.10 -10.80 -1.27
C GLU A 63 8.63 -11.10 -1.24
N GLU A 64 9.36 -10.79 -2.32
CA GLU A 64 10.81 -10.98 -2.46
C GLU A 64 11.65 -9.81 -1.94
N LYS A 65 11.05 -8.75 -1.38
CA LYS A 65 11.83 -7.79 -0.59
C LYS A 65 12.09 -8.40 0.78
N THR A 66 13.18 -9.15 0.83
CA THR A 66 13.96 -9.48 2.02
C THR A 66 13.75 -8.41 3.08
N ILE A 67 13.04 -8.81 4.12
CA ILE A 67 12.95 -8.12 5.40
C ILE A 67 14.39 -7.85 5.84
N GLN A 68 14.90 -6.67 5.51
CA GLN A 68 16.09 -6.14 6.16
C GLN A 68 15.64 -5.79 7.57
N HIS A 69 15.58 -6.81 8.42
CA HIS A 69 15.51 -6.63 9.85
C HIS A 69 16.74 -5.79 10.23
N PHE A 70 16.53 -4.50 10.44
CA PHE A 70 17.47 -3.67 11.20
C PHE A 70 17.47 -4.21 12.64
N HIS A 71 18.18 -5.30 12.89
CA HIS A 71 18.66 -5.64 14.21
C HIS A 71 19.70 -4.58 14.55
N THR A 72 19.26 -3.47 15.14
CA THR A 72 20.20 -2.67 15.92
C THR A 72 20.63 -3.55 17.08
N ARG A 73 21.87 -4.03 17.05
CA ARG A 73 22.51 -4.51 18.28
C ARG A 73 22.91 -3.25 19.01
N VAL A 74 22.11 -2.84 19.99
CA VAL A 74 22.66 -2.07 21.12
C VAL A 74 23.70 -3.00 21.74
N ALA A 75 24.96 -2.78 21.36
CA ALA A 75 26.09 -3.24 22.15
C ALA A 75 26.15 -2.30 23.35
N VAL A 76 25.75 -2.84 24.51
CA VAL A 76 26.02 -2.23 25.82
C VAL A 76 27.50 -2.35 26.15
#